data_AF-A0A6N7L0S9-F1
#
_entry.id   AF-A0A6N7L0S9-F1
#
_cell.length_a   1.000
_cell.length_b   1.000
_cell.length_c   1.000
_cell.angle_alpha   90.00
_cell.angle_beta   90.00
_cell.angle_gamma   90.00
#
_symmetry.space_group_name_H-M   'P 1'
#
loop_
_entity.id
_entity.type
_entity.pdbx_description
1 polymer ?
#
loop_
_entity_poly.entity_id
_entity_poly.type
_entity_poly.pdbx_seq_one_letter_code
_entity_poly.pdbx_strand_id
1 'polypeptide(L)'
;MTGDSHGPFGLVLLDPKARTGAPSDDGFRERLADWLLFMVPMFIAEQRHATADEIDRARSDALEQIASHGDDLQFGGRYQSSSRTALAKGFAVLARAEGGVTALGVHACTAPHPYCPGERATTPDLCETMK
;
A
#
# COMPACT_ATOMS: atom_id res chain seq x y z
N MET A 1 -15.28 -5.52 -23.03
CA MET A 1 -14.08 -4.65 -23.03
C MET A 1 -14.35 -3.51 -22.06
N THR A 2 -14.20 -3.78 -20.78
CA THR A 2 -14.34 -2.81 -19.69
C THR A 2 -12.99 -2.15 -19.53
N GLY A 3 -12.88 -0.90 -19.98
CA GLY A 3 -11.64 -0.13 -19.87
C GLY A 3 -11.14 -0.14 -18.43
N ASP A 4 -9.86 -0.47 -18.26
CA ASP A 4 -9.22 -0.62 -16.96
C ASP A 4 -9.34 0.69 -16.19
N SER A 5 -10.25 0.74 -15.22
CA SER A 5 -10.56 1.92 -14.39
C SER A 5 -9.45 2.29 -13.40
N HIS A 6 -8.20 1.94 -13.72
CA HIS A 6 -7.12 1.91 -12.76
C HIS A 6 -5.83 2.49 -13.36
N GLY A 7 -5.03 3.15 -12.52
CA GLY A 7 -3.71 3.68 -12.91
C GLY A 7 -2.74 2.57 -13.37
N PRO A 8 -1.49 2.90 -13.72
CA PRO A 8 -0.51 1.90 -14.20
C PRO A 8 -0.24 0.76 -13.21
N PHE A 9 -0.60 0.94 -11.93
CA PHE A 9 -0.51 -0.06 -10.88
C PHE A 9 -1.85 -0.69 -10.48
N GLY A 10 -2.92 -0.41 -11.21
CA GLY A 10 -4.19 -1.10 -11.07
C GLY A 10 -4.85 -0.85 -9.71
N LEU A 11 -4.48 -1.71 -8.78
CA LEU A 11 -5.14 -1.95 -7.52
C LEU A 11 -4.35 -1.37 -6.34
N VAL A 12 -3.24 -0.67 -6.62
CA VAL A 12 -2.47 0.10 -5.64
C VAL A 12 -2.51 1.56 -6.03
N LEU A 13 -2.99 2.42 -5.13
CA LEU A 13 -3.15 3.84 -5.38
C LEU A 13 -2.98 4.68 -4.12
N LEU A 14 -2.80 5.99 -4.30
CA LEU A 14 -2.84 6.95 -3.21
C LEU A 14 -4.28 7.08 -2.70
N ASP A 15 -4.44 7.04 -1.38
CA ASP A 15 -5.70 7.40 -0.73
C ASP A 15 -5.45 8.53 0.29
N PRO A 16 -5.85 9.78 -0.02
CA PRO A 16 -5.73 10.91 0.89
C PRO A 16 -6.45 10.68 2.23
N LYS A 17 -7.52 9.87 2.26
CA LYS A 17 -8.23 9.53 3.51
C LYS A 17 -7.42 8.56 4.37
N ALA A 18 -6.48 7.82 3.78
CA ALA A 18 -5.53 6.96 4.51
C ALA A 18 -4.41 7.74 5.21
N ARG A 19 -4.44 9.09 5.20
CA ARG A 19 -3.47 9.97 5.86
C ARG A 19 -3.81 10.30 7.32
N THR A 20 -4.95 9.82 7.84
CA THR A 20 -5.41 10.14 9.21
C THR A 20 -4.46 9.62 10.29
N GLY A 21 -4.03 10.50 11.21
CA GLY A 21 -3.37 10.12 12.48
C GLY A 21 -1.84 10.17 12.55
N ALA A 22 -1.14 10.76 11.58
CA ALA A 22 0.33 10.83 11.63
C ALA A 22 0.90 12.25 11.82
N PRO A 23 2.14 12.38 12.35
CA PRO A 23 2.77 13.68 12.65
C PRO A 23 3.02 14.52 11.40
N SER A 24 3.19 15.84 11.60
CA SER A 24 3.28 16.91 10.61
C SER A 24 4.63 17.03 9.88
N ASP A 25 5.50 16.01 9.93
CA ASP A 25 6.76 16.04 9.17
C ASP A 25 6.54 15.38 7.81
N ASP A 26 6.07 16.20 6.87
CA ASP A 26 5.44 15.79 5.62
C ASP A 26 6.40 15.02 4.68
N GLY A 27 7.69 15.33 4.73
CA GLY A 27 8.66 14.76 3.80
C GLY A 27 8.89 13.26 3.96
N PHE A 28 8.92 12.73 5.19
CA PHE A 28 9.10 11.29 5.40
C PHE A 28 7.89 10.50 4.91
N ARG A 29 6.69 11.03 5.15
CA ARG A 29 5.42 10.37 4.83
C ARG A 29 5.15 10.34 3.34
N GLU A 30 5.37 11.46 2.64
CA GLU A 30 5.24 11.53 1.18
C GLU A 30 6.21 10.56 0.51
N ARG A 31 7.48 10.57 0.94
CA ARG A 31 8.50 9.63 0.43
C ARG A 31 8.16 8.16 0.73
N LEU A 32 7.50 7.87 1.86
CA LEU A 32 7.09 6.52 2.19
C LEU A 32 5.90 6.06 1.33
N ALA A 33 4.88 6.91 1.14
CA ALA A 33 3.74 6.59 0.30
C ALA A 33 4.17 6.36 -1.15
N ASP A 34 5.00 7.24 -1.73
CA ASP A 34 5.54 7.08 -3.08
C ASP A 34 6.35 5.79 -3.23
N TRP A 35 7.14 5.46 -2.21
CA TRP A 35 7.90 4.21 -2.18
C TRP A 35 6.98 2.98 -2.10
N LEU A 36 5.92 3.03 -1.29
CA LEU A 36 4.92 1.95 -1.20
C LEU A 36 4.14 1.79 -2.52
N LEU A 37 3.77 2.88 -3.19
CA LEU A 37 3.12 2.83 -4.51
C LEU A 37 3.96 2.06 -5.54
N PHE A 38 5.28 2.18 -5.46
CA PHE A 38 6.18 1.46 -6.35
C PHE A 38 6.38 0.00 -5.93
N MET A 39 6.62 -0.25 -4.64
CA MET A 39 7.04 -1.57 -4.17
C MET A 39 5.88 -2.55 -3.95
N VAL A 40 4.71 -2.09 -3.51
CA VAL A 40 3.58 -2.96 -3.22
C VAL A 40 3.09 -3.70 -4.48
N PRO A 41 2.93 -3.07 -5.65
CA PRO A 41 2.59 -3.79 -6.88
C PRO A 41 3.61 -4.88 -7.26
N MET A 42 4.90 -4.60 -7.06
CA MET A 42 5.97 -5.56 -7.32
C MET A 42 5.83 -6.79 -6.42
N PHE A 43 5.62 -6.60 -5.11
CA PHE A 43 5.43 -7.72 -4.19
C PHE A 43 4.11 -8.47 -4.39
N ILE A 44 3.03 -7.78 -4.80
CA ILE A 44 1.79 -8.45 -5.21
C ILE A 44 2.05 -9.35 -6.42
N ALA A 45 2.81 -8.87 -7.41
CA ALA A 45 3.16 -9.64 -8.60
C ALA A 45 4.04 -10.86 -8.26
N GLU A 46 5.04 -10.71 -7.39
CA GLU A 46 5.87 -11.81 -6.89
C GLU A 46 5.03 -12.88 -6.17
N GLN A 47 4.04 -12.45 -5.41
CA GLN A 47 3.17 -13.34 -4.63
C GLN A 47 1.99 -13.91 -5.44
N ARG A 48 1.86 -13.61 -6.75
CA ARG A 48 0.69 -14.02 -7.56
C ARG A 48 0.44 -15.52 -7.56
N HIS A 49 1.51 -16.31 -7.50
CA HIS A 49 1.48 -17.78 -7.54
C HIS A 49 1.89 -18.42 -6.21
N ALA A 50 2.05 -17.62 -5.15
CA ALA A 50 2.41 -18.12 -3.84
C ALA A 50 1.28 -18.97 -3.24
N THR A 51 1.67 -20.10 -2.68
CA THR A 51 0.85 -21.00 -1.87
C THR A 51 0.42 -20.32 -0.55
N ALA A 52 -0.59 -20.89 0.12
CA ALA A 52 -1.00 -20.40 1.43
C ALA A 52 0.16 -20.40 2.44
N ASP A 53 0.97 -21.46 2.47
CA ASP A 53 2.12 -21.58 3.38
C ASP A 53 3.23 -20.55 3.08
N GLU A 54 3.41 -20.16 1.81
CA GLU A 54 4.34 -19.10 1.43
C GLU A 54 3.85 -17.72 1.86
N ILE A 55 2.55 -17.46 1.74
CA ILE A 55 1.94 -16.22 2.24
C ILE A 55 2.00 -16.14 3.76
N ASP A 56 1.78 -17.26 4.46
CA ASP A 56 1.85 -17.34 5.91
C ASP A 56 3.26 -17.10 6.46
N ARG A 57 4.28 -17.61 5.75
CA ARG A 57 5.68 -17.30 6.04
C ARG A 57 5.98 -15.82 5.78
N ALA A 58 5.59 -15.30 4.62
CA ALA A 58 5.80 -13.88 4.28
C ALA A 58 5.12 -12.94 5.30
N ARG A 59 3.93 -13.30 5.79
CA ARG A 59 3.24 -12.59 6.88
C ARG A 59 4.07 -12.59 8.16
N SER A 60 4.52 -13.76 8.59
CA SER A 60 5.23 -13.94 9.86
C SER A 60 6.56 -13.18 9.85
N ASP A 61 7.33 -13.32 8.77
CA ASP A 61 8.61 -12.62 8.60
C ASP A 61 8.43 -11.09 8.58
N ALA A 62 7.40 -10.60 7.88
CA ALA A 62 7.10 -9.18 7.81
C ALA A 62 6.70 -8.64 9.19
N LEU A 63 5.85 -9.37 9.92
CA LEU A 63 5.41 -8.99 11.26
C LEU A 63 6.59 -8.92 12.23
N GLU A 64 7.45 -9.94 12.25
CA GLU A 64 8.62 -9.98 13.13
C GLU A 64 9.56 -8.80 12.88
N GLN A 65 9.88 -8.53 11.61
CA GLN A 65 10.75 -7.43 11.23
C GLN A 65 10.16 -6.06 11.62
N ILE A 66 8.86 -5.85 11.39
CA ILE A 66 8.18 -4.58 11.71
C ILE A 66 8.08 -4.41 13.24
N ALA A 67 7.73 -5.46 13.97
CA ALA A 67 7.59 -5.41 15.42
C ALA A 67 8.93 -5.16 16.12
N SER A 68 10.01 -5.74 15.58
CA SER A 68 11.35 -5.61 16.18
C SER A 68 12.06 -4.30 15.84
N HIS A 69 11.71 -3.67 14.71
CA HIS A 69 12.46 -2.55 14.13
C HIS A 69 11.54 -1.45 13.55
N GLY A 70 10.39 -1.23 14.18
CA GLY A 70 9.41 -0.22 13.77
C GLY A 70 9.84 1.23 14.07
N ASP A 71 10.78 1.40 15.00
CA ASP A 71 11.48 2.65 15.27
C ASP A 71 12.45 3.00 14.13
N ASP A 72 13.26 2.03 13.67
CA ASP A 72 14.15 2.19 12.52
C ASP A 72 13.38 2.54 11.23
N LEU A 73 12.15 2.02 11.09
CA LEU A 73 11.24 2.39 10.02
C LEU A 73 10.92 3.89 10.05
N GLN A 74 10.54 4.42 11.22
CA GLN A 74 10.07 5.81 11.40
C GLN A 74 11.20 6.84 11.48
N PHE A 75 12.24 6.55 12.26
CA PHE A 75 13.29 7.50 12.61
C PHE A 75 14.60 7.23 11.86
N GLY A 76 14.67 6.12 11.13
CA GLY A 76 15.91 5.65 10.51
C GLY A 76 16.78 4.86 11.47
N GLY A 77 17.73 4.11 10.92
CA GLY A 77 18.57 3.20 11.69
C GLY A 77 19.15 2.09 10.83
N ARG A 78 19.80 1.13 11.47
CA ARG A 78 20.52 0.03 10.80
C ARG A 78 19.58 -0.84 9.97
N TYR A 79 18.35 -1.02 10.42
CA TYR A 79 17.35 -1.91 9.84
C TYR A 79 16.28 -1.15 9.03
N GLN A 80 16.46 0.15 8.76
CA GLN A 80 15.47 0.95 8.05
C GLN A 80 15.06 0.33 6.70
N SER A 81 16.03 -0.10 5.88
CA SER A 81 15.75 -0.69 4.56
C SER A 81 15.01 -2.03 4.65
N SER A 82 15.40 -2.89 5.60
CA SER A 82 14.73 -4.19 5.80
C SER A 82 13.32 -4.00 6.37
N SER A 83 13.14 -3.05 7.29
CA SER A 83 11.82 -2.72 7.85
C SER A 83 10.88 -2.09 6.84
N ARG A 84 11.37 -1.20 5.95
CA ARG A 84 10.57 -0.69 4.82
C ARG A 84 10.15 -1.82 3.89
N THR A 85 11.10 -2.68 3.51
CA THR A 85 10.82 -3.86 2.67
C THR A 85 9.78 -4.78 3.28
N ALA A 86 9.89 -5.06 4.59
CA ALA A 86 8.92 -5.85 5.33
C ALA A 86 7.52 -5.18 5.33
N LEU A 87 7.45 -3.86 5.49
CA LEU A 87 6.21 -3.11 5.39
C LEU A 87 5.53 -3.29 4.02
N ALA A 88 6.26 -3.12 2.91
CA ALA A 88 5.69 -3.32 1.57
C ALA A 88 5.23 -4.77 1.33
N LYS A 89 5.99 -5.76 1.81
CA LYS A 89 5.58 -7.17 1.77
C LYS A 89 4.32 -7.43 2.60
N GLY A 90 4.22 -6.81 3.77
CA GLY A 90 3.03 -6.86 4.61
C GLY A 90 1.80 -6.28 3.91
N PHE A 91 1.95 -5.15 3.20
CA PHE A 91 0.90 -4.59 2.35
C PHE A 91 0.48 -5.56 1.24
N ALA A 92 1.43 -6.21 0.56
CA ALA A 92 1.12 -7.18 -0.49
C ALA A 92 0.35 -8.40 0.06
N VAL A 93 0.71 -8.88 1.25
CA VAL A 93 -0.04 -9.94 1.95
C VAL A 93 -1.47 -9.46 2.28
N LEU A 94 -1.60 -8.27 2.87
CA LEU A 94 -2.89 -7.71 3.28
C LEU A 94 -3.78 -7.31 2.09
N ALA A 95 -3.21 -7.01 0.93
CA ALA A 95 -3.97 -6.71 -0.28
C ALA A 95 -4.86 -7.87 -0.74
N ARG A 96 -4.59 -9.10 -0.28
CA ARG A 96 -5.40 -10.30 -0.52
C ARG A 96 -6.63 -10.42 0.41
N ALA A 97 -6.70 -9.63 1.48
CA ALA A 97 -7.85 -9.62 2.37
C ALA A 97 -9.10 -9.07 1.65
N GLU A 98 -10.29 -9.45 2.12
CA GLU A 98 -11.53 -8.85 1.63
C GLU A 98 -11.53 -7.34 1.89
N GLY A 99 -11.65 -6.54 0.82
CA GLY A 99 -11.56 -5.08 0.88
C GLY A 99 -10.14 -4.49 0.86
N GLY A 100 -9.10 -5.34 0.79
CA GLY A 100 -7.70 -4.91 0.72
C GLY A 100 -7.18 -4.23 2.00
N VAL A 101 -6.15 -3.39 1.84
CA VAL A 101 -5.52 -2.63 2.93
C VAL A 101 -5.47 -1.16 2.57
N THR A 102 -5.82 -0.30 3.53
CA THR A 102 -5.77 1.17 3.40
C THR A 102 -5.04 1.75 4.60
N ALA A 103 -3.79 2.16 4.42
CA ALA A 103 -2.97 2.75 5.48
C ALA A 103 -1.79 3.54 4.89
N LEU A 104 -1.20 4.43 5.69
CA LEU A 104 0.04 5.16 5.33
C LEU A 104 -0.07 5.92 3.99
N GLY A 105 -1.26 6.42 3.66
CA GLY A 105 -1.52 7.15 2.41
C GLY A 105 -1.71 6.28 1.17
N VAL A 106 -1.71 4.95 1.30
CA VAL A 106 -1.86 4.00 0.19
C VAL A 106 -3.03 3.04 0.44
N HIS A 107 -3.81 2.79 -0.60
CA HIS A 107 -4.71 1.65 -0.69
C HIS A 107 -4.09 0.57 -1.59
N ALA A 108 -4.20 -0.70 -1.20
CA ALA A 108 -3.78 -1.84 -2.01
C ALA A 108 -4.80 -2.99 -1.92
N CYS A 109 -5.22 -3.52 -3.07
CA CYS A 109 -6.02 -4.74 -3.18
C CYS A 109 -5.50 -5.63 -4.33
N THR A 110 -5.94 -6.90 -4.38
CA THR A 110 -5.59 -7.81 -5.50
C THR A 110 -6.73 -8.03 -6.49
N ALA A 111 -7.93 -7.52 -6.19
CA ALA A 111 -9.07 -7.49 -7.11
C ALA A 111 -9.98 -6.30 -6.77
N PRO A 112 -10.74 -5.77 -7.75
CA PRO A 112 -11.78 -4.79 -7.50
C PRO A 112 -12.80 -5.30 -6.48
N HIS A 113 -13.29 -4.41 -5.62
CA HIS A 113 -14.26 -4.71 -4.59
C HIS A 113 -15.19 -3.52 -4.35
N PRO A 114 -16.38 -3.72 -3.75
CA PRO A 114 -17.30 -2.63 -3.45
C PRO A 114 -16.60 -1.50 -2.67
N TYR A 115 -16.81 -0.27 -3.13
CA TYR A 115 -16.25 0.95 -2.53
C TYR A 115 -14.71 1.03 -2.57
N CYS A 116 -14.07 0.30 -3.49
CA CYS A 116 -12.63 0.39 -3.70
C CYS A 116 -12.22 1.84 -4.02
N PRO A 117 -11.22 2.41 -3.33
CA PRO A 117 -10.69 3.73 -3.66
C PRO A 117 -10.29 3.90 -5.13
N GLY A 118 -9.87 2.80 -5.78
CA GLY A 118 -9.54 2.75 -7.21
C GLY A 118 -10.71 3.12 -8.14
N GLU A 119 -11.96 2.87 -7.73
CA GLU A 119 -13.15 3.22 -8.52
C GLU A 119 -13.38 4.74 -8.57
N ARG A 120 -12.89 5.50 -7.58
CA ARG A 120 -13.06 6.96 -7.51
C ARG A 120 -12.04 7.73 -8.35
N ALA A 121 -10.87 7.14 -8.60
CA ALA A 121 -9.76 7.79 -9.29
C ALA A 121 -10.02 8.04 -10.79
N THR A 122 -11.09 7.48 -11.36
CA THR A 122 -11.45 7.62 -12.79
C THR A 122 -12.44 8.76 -13.08
N THR A 123 -12.97 9.43 -12.05
CA THR A 123 -13.68 10.70 -12.25
C THR A 123 -12.68 11.84 -12.04
N PRO A 124 -12.27 12.58 -13.09
CA PRO A 124 -11.80 13.93 -12.83
C PRO A 124 -12.89 14.61 -12.02
N ASP A 125 -12.50 15.37 -11.01
CA ASP A 125 -13.40 16.23 -10.26
C ASP A 125 -14.00 17.26 -11.24
N LEU A 126 -15.06 16.88 -11.94
CA LEU A 126 -15.84 17.73 -12.83
C LEU A 126 -16.76 18.60 -11.97
N CYS A 127 -16.20 19.30 -10.98
CA CYS A 127 -16.88 20.42 -10.33
C CYS A 127 -15.98 21.30 -9.45
N GLU A 128 -14.78 21.67 -9.91
CA GLU A 128 -14.20 22.99 -9.53
C GLU A 128 -13.95 23.83 -10.79
N THR A 129 -15.02 24.00 -11.56
CA THR A 129 -15.19 25.19 -12.41
C THR A 129 -16.51 25.85 -12.01
N MET A 130 -16.57 26.37 -10.78
CA MET A 130 -17.61 27.30 -10.37
C MET A 130 -16.95 28.48 -9.64
N LYS A 131 -16.69 29.52 -10.45
CA LYS A 131 -16.71 30.96 -10.15
C LYS A 131 -16.10 31.45 -8.84
#